data_AF-A0A3D0ZLL2-F1
#
_entry.id   AF-A0A3D0ZLL2-F1
#
_cell.length_a   1.000
_cell.length_b   1.000
_cell.length_c   1.000
_cell.angle_alpha   90.00
_cell.angle_beta   90.00
_cell.angle_gamma   90.00
#
_symmetry.space_group_name_H-M   'P 1'
#
loop_
_entity.id
_entity.type
_entity.pdbx_description
1 polymer ?
#
loop_
_entity_poly.entity_id
_entity_poly.type
_entity_poly.pdbx_seq_one_letter_code
_entity_poly.pdbx_strand_id
1 'polypeptide(L)'
;AVKQYVKTTREYKGFHGIDVKWSDGGAEDFPRLSVKVRDEIVSFGAPGELTVDERGVVGGGTHLKPEELHELVAARKQAGEDVVFFDGRNAFEAQIGKFKDAIVPDVATTHDF
;
A
#
# COMPACT_ATOMS: atom_id res chain seq x y z
N ALA A 1 3.25 18.38 18.15
CA ALA A 1 3.91 18.43 16.83
C ALA A 1 3.07 17.77 15.74
N VAL A 2 2.83 16.45 15.76
CA VAL A 2 2.17 15.73 14.65
C VAL A 2 0.75 16.21 14.32
N LYS A 3 -0.07 16.51 15.34
CA LYS A 3 -1.41 17.09 15.13
C LYS A 3 -1.37 18.43 14.38
N GLN A 4 -0.36 19.27 14.65
CA GLN A 4 -0.19 20.56 13.97
C GLN A 4 0.26 20.35 12.53
N TYR A 5 1.18 19.41 12.28
CA TYR A 5 1.59 19.03 10.92
C TYR A 5 0.38 18.60 10.09
N VAL A 6 -0.45 17.69 10.61
CA VAL A 6 -1.67 17.23 9.92
C VAL A 6 -2.63 18.39 9.62
N LYS A 7 -2.81 19.31 10.58
CA LYS A 7 -3.65 20.49 10.40
C LYS A 7 -3.12 21.37 9.26
N THR A 8 -1.85 21.75 9.29
CA THR A 8 -1.23 22.60 8.26
C THR A 8 -1.23 21.92 6.89
N THR A 9 -0.97 20.61 6.81
CA THR A 9 -1.03 19.86 5.55
C THR A 9 -2.42 19.91 4.92
N ARG A 10 -3.48 19.84 5.72
CA ARG A 10 -4.88 19.91 5.24
C ARG A 10 -5.34 21.30 4.81
N GLU A 11 -4.57 22.35 5.11
CA GLU A 11 -4.83 23.71 4.60
C GLU A 11 -4.51 23.80 3.10
N TYR A 12 -3.65 22.94 2.58
CA TYR A 12 -3.44 22.81 1.14
C TYR A 12 -4.62 22.08 0.49
N LYS A 13 -5.30 22.74 -0.46
CA LYS A 13 -6.54 22.21 -1.10
C LYS A 13 -6.37 20.80 -1.66
N GLY A 14 -5.22 20.49 -2.27
CA GLY A 14 -4.94 19.16 -2.82
C GLY A 14 -4.80 18.05 -1.77
N PHE A 15 -4.55 18.40 -0.50
CA PHE A 15 -4.39 17.46 0.61
C PHE A 15 -5.50 17.56 1.66
N HIS A 16 -6.55 18.34 1.40
CA HIS A 16 -7.64 18.53 2.35
C HIS A 16 -8.27 17.20 2.81
N GLY A 17 -8.47 16.28 1.87
CA GLY A 17 -9.06 14.96 2.10
C GLY A 17 -8.06 13.85 2.41
N ILE A 18 -6.80 14.16 2.78
CA ILE A 18 -5.79 13.12 3.04
C ILE A 18 -6.20 12.21 4.21
N ASP A 19 -6.19 10.90 3.95
CA ASP A 19 -6.36 9.87 4.96
C ASP A 19 -5.07 9.72 5.77
N VAL A 20 -5.15 10.00 7.08
CA VAL A 20 -4.00 9.96 7.99
C VAL A 20 -4.15 8.75 8.89
N LYS A 21 -3.30 7.75 8.67
CA LYS A 21 -3.19 6.55 9.49
C LYS A 21 -2.21 6.79 10.63
N TRP A 22 -2.53 6.26 11.81
CA TRP A 22 -1.73 6.43 13.03
C TRP A 22 -1.23 5.07 13.49
N SER A 23 0.03 5.03 13.90
CA SER A 23 0.66 3.89 14.56
C SER A 23 1.55 4.41 15.69
N ASP A 24 1.85 3.55 16.65
CA ASP A 24 2.84 3.85 17.68
C ASP A 24 4.24 3.95 17.06
N GLY A 25 5.07 4.82 17.62
CA GLY A 25 6.43 5.09 17.16
C GLY A 25 7.02 6.34 17.81
N GLY A 26 8.33 6.52 17.68
CA GLY A 26 9.09 7.59 18.33
C GLY A 26 9.94 8.41 17.37
N ALA A 27 10.68 9.36 17.94
CA ALA A 27 11.60 10.22 17.17
C ALA A 27 12.84 9.43 16.69
N GLU A 28 13.18 8.37 17.41
CA GLU A 28 14.23 7.41 17.11
C GLU A 28 13.98 6.64 15.80
N ASP A 29 12.71 6.37 15.47
CA ASP A 29 12.33 5.72 14.22
C ASP A 29 12.44 6.67 13.02
N PHE A 30 12.30 7.98 13.27
CA PHE A 30 12.30 9.03 12.24
C PHE A 30 13.24 10.18 12.63
N PRO A 31 14.58 9.97 12.60
CA PRO A 31 15.55 10.92 13.14
C PRO A 31 15.64 12.24 12.38
N ARG A 32 15.06 12.31 11.16
CA ARG A 32 15.07 13.51 10.33
C ARG A 32 13.81 13.62 9.46
N LEU A 33 13.41 14.85 9.19
CA LEU A 33 12.43 15.17 8.15
C LEU A 33 13.13 15.25 6.78
N SER A 34 12.58 14.61 5.75
CA SER A 34 13.09 14.66 4.38
C SER A 34 11.94 14.88 3.41
N VAL A 35 12.04 15.91 2.57
CA VAL A 35 11.12 16.12 1.44
C VAL A 35 11.88 15.85 0.16
N LYS A 36 11.31 15.03 -0.73
CA LYS A 36 11.92 14.61 -1.99
C LYS A 36 10.94 14.86 -3.13
N VAL A 37 11.41 15.50 -4.19
CA VAL A 37 10.68 15.60 -5.46
C VAL A 37 11.07 14.39 -6.31
N ARG A 38 10.07 13.68 -6.82
CA ARG A 38 10.20 12.47 -7.64
C ARG A 38 9.12 12.49 -8.71
N ASP A 39 9.40 11.85 -9.84
CA ASP A 39 8.43 11.69 -10.92
C ASP A 39 7.28 10.76 -10.50
N GLU A 40 7.58 9.75 -9.68
CA GLU A 40 6.61 8.85 -9.05
C GLU A 40 6.79 8.84 -7.52
N ILE A 41 5.69 8.83 -6.77
CA ILE A 41 5.72 8.75 -5.29
C ILE A 41 6.18 7.36 -4.84
N VAL A 42 5.76 6.32 -5.58
CA VAL A 42 6.24 4.94 -5.47
C VAL A 42 6.55 4.48 -6.89
N SER A 43 7.83 4.23 -7.19
CA SER A 43 8.28 3.87 -8.53
C SER A 43 8.03 2.39 -8.80
N PHE A 44 7.02 2.09 -9.63
CA PHE A 44 6.77 0.75 -10.15
C PHE A 44 7.52 0.48 -11.47
N GLY A 45 8.22 1.48 -12.01
CA GLY A 45 9.05 1.29 -13.21
C GLY A 45 8.30 1.21 -14.53
N ALA A 46 6.97 1.23 -14.51
CA ALA A 46 6.11 1.19 -15.68
C ALA A 46 5.20 2.43 -15.79
N PRO A 47 5.74 3.67 -15.82
CA PRO A 47 4.94 4.90 -15.83
C PRO A 47 4.05 5.06 -17.06
N GLY A 48 4.27 4.27 -18.12
CA GLY A 48 3.44 4.25 -19.33
C GLY A 48 2.40 3.12 -19.39
N GLU A 49 2.45 2.14 -18.50
CA GLU A 49 1.54 0.98 -18.52
C GLU A 49 0.35 1.16 -17.59
N LEU A 50 0.50 2.00 -16.57
CA LEU A 50 -0.51 2.21 -15.55
C LEU A 50 -1.34 3.47 -15.84
N THR A 51 -2.63 3.30 -16.11
CA THR A 51 -3.56 4.42 -16.27
C THR A 51 -4.18 4.77 -14.93
N VAL A 52 -4.13 6.04 -14.53
CA VAL A 52 -4.73 6.54 -13.27
C VAL A 52 -5.78 7.60 -13.60
N ASP A 53 -6.98 7.45 -13.07
CA ASP A 53 -8.05 8.45 -13.10
C ASP A 53 -8.28 9.07 -11.70
N GLU A 54 -9.28 9.94 -11.58
CA GLU A 54 -9.62 10.60 -10.31
C GLU A 54 -9.98 9.63 -9.16
N ARG A 55 -10.28 8.36 -9.48
CA ARG A 55 -10.63 7.29 -8.54
C ARG A 55 -9.48 6.31 -8.30
N GLY A 56 -8.33 6.49 -8.95
CA GLY A 56 -7.14 5.66 -8.79
C GLY A 56 -6.81 4.86 -10.04
N VAL A 57 -6.20 3.69 -9.84
CA VAL A 57 -5.69 2.85 -10.93
C VAL A 57 -6.85 2.25 -11.74
N VAL A 58 -6.86 2.52 -13.04
CA VAL A 58 -7.82 1.96 -14.00
C VAL A 58 -7.44 0.52 -14.32
N GLY A 59 -8.42 -0.39 -14.35
CA GLY A 59 -8.18 -1.82 -14.60
C GLY A 59 -7.68 -2.60 -13.38
N GLY A 60 -7.64 -1.96 -12.20
CA GLY A 60 -7.38 -2.64 -10.94
C GLY A 60 -8.53 -3.57 -10.51
N GLY A 61 -8.24 -4.43 -9.53
CA GLY A 61 -9.25 -5.28 -8.90
C GLY A 61 -10.16 -4.54 -7.91
N THR A 62 -11.17 -5.22 -7.40
CA THR A 62 -12.06 -4.69 -6.35
C THR A 62 -11.29 -4.52 -5.04
N HIS A 63 -11.33 -3.32 -4.47
CA HIS A 63 -10.82 -3.10 -3.12
C HIS A 63 -11.69 -3.80 -2.09
N LEU A 64 -11.08 -4.62 -1.22
CA LEU A 64 -11.76 -5.33 -0.13
C LEU A 64 -11.37 -4.72 1.21
N LYS A 65 -12.36 -4.52 2.08
CA LYS A 65 -12.12 -4.28 3.51
C LYS A 65 -11.57 -5.55 4.18
N PRO A 66 -10.93 -5.42 5.35
CA PRO A 66 -10.39 -6.58 6.07
C PRO A 66 -11.42 -7.70 6.30
N GLU A 67 -12.66 -7.35 6.66
CA GLU A 67 -13.73 -8.32 6.90
C GLU A 67 -14.20 -8.99 5.60
N GLU A 68 -14.36 -8.21 4.53
CA GLU A 68 -14.74 -8.71 3.20
C GLU A 68 -13.68 -9.68 2.65
N LEU A 69 -12.40 -9.44 2.95
CA LEU A 69 -11.32 -10.36 2.60
C LEU A 69 -11.48 -11.70 3.35
N HIS A 70 -11.75 -11.66 4.66
CA HIS A 70 -11.97 -12.88 5.44
C HIS A 70 -13.18 -13.68 4.96
N GLU A 71 -14.28 -12.99 4.65
CA GLU A 71 -15.50 -13.59 4.10
C GLU A 71 -15.24 -14.22 2.74
N LEU A 72 -14.53 -13.54 1.84
CA LEU A 72 -14.16 -14.06 0.53
C LEU A 72 -13.36 -15.35 0.66
N VAL A 73 -12.31 -15.35 1.49
CA VAL A 73 -11.46 -16.53 1.69
C VAL A 73 -12.27 -17.70 2.26
N ALA A 74 -13.16 -17.43 3.22
CA ALA A 74 -14.02 -18.45 3.81
C ALA A 74 -15.00 -19.05 2.79
N ALA A 75 -15.66 -18.20 1.99
CA ALA A 75 -16.62 -18.63 0.98
C ALA A 75 -15.95 -19.47 -0.13
N ARG A 76 -14.79 -19.05 -0.63
CA ARG A 76 -14.02 -19.80 -1.64
C ARG A 76 -13.58 -21.17 -1.12
N LYS A 77 -13.09 -21.20 0.12
CA LYS A 77 -12.75 -22.46 0.80
C LYS A 77 -13.94 -23.41 0.95
N GLN A 78 -15.13 -22.89 1.25
CA GLN A 78 -16.36 -23.70 1.31
C GLN A 78 -16.77 -24.24 -0.06
N ALA A 79 -16.52 -23.48 -1.13
CA ALA A 79 -16.76 -23.90 -2.51
C ALA A 79 -15.70 -24.88 -3.07
N GLY A 80 -14.62 -25.16 -2.31
CA GLY A 80 -13.52 -26.00 -2.78
C GLY A 80 -12.60 -25.30 -3.79
N GLU A 81 -12.60 -23.97 -3.82
CA GLU A 81 -11.76 -23.16 -4.69
C GLU A 81 -10.53 -22.64 -3.94
N ASP A 82 -9.39 -22.61 -4.61
CA ASP A 82 -8.15 -22.08 -4.05
C ASP A 82 -8.11 -20.55 -4.11
N VAL A 83 -7.60 -19.95 -3.03
CA VAL A 83 -7.31 -18.51 -2.96
C VAL A 83 -5.82 -18.33 -2.79
N VAL A 84 -5.23 -17.56 -3.70
CA VAL A 84 -3.80 -17.25 -3.69
C VAL A 84 -3.61 -15.80 -3.32
N PHE A 85 -2.82 -15.54 -2.29
CA PHE A 85 -2.35 -14.20 -1.97
C PHE A 85 -1.10 -13.90 -2.79
N PHE A 86 -1.09 -12.73 -3.43
CA PHE A 86 0.09 -12.20 -4.10
C PHE A 86 0.62 -11.02 -3.29
N ASP A 87 1.86 -11.12 -2.80
CA ASP A 87 2.48 -10.08 -1.99
C ASP A 87 3.14 -9.04 -2.91
N GLY A 88 2.57 -7.82 -2.93
CA GLY A 88 3.07 -6.70 -3.73
C GLY A 88 4.25 -5.93 -3.12
N ARG A 89 4.90 -6.48 -2.10
CA ARG A 89 6.04 -5.86 -1.39
C ARG A 89 7.36 -6.53 -1.75
N ASN A 90 8.48 -5.88 -1.42
CA ASN A 90 9.80 -6.48 -1.66
C ASN A 90 10.05 -7.74 -0.80
N ALA A 91 11.03 -8.54 -1.21
CA ALA A 91 11.36 -9.80 -0.55
C ALA A 91 11.74 -9.64 0.93
N PHE A 92 12.36 -8.52 1.32
CA PHE A 92 12.77 -8.27 2.71
C PHE A 92 11.56 -8.05 3.64
N GLU A 93 10.57 -7.23 3.21
CA GLU A 93 9.33 -7.01 3.96
C GLU A 93 8.53 -8.31 4.11
N ALA A 94 8.50 -9.13 3.07
CA ALA A 94 7.79 -10.42 3.09
C ALA A 94 8.45 -11.46 4.02
N GLN A 95 9.76 -11.37 4.23
CA GLN A 95 10.48 -12.22 5.20
C GLN A 95 10.16 -11.86 6.65
N ILE A 96 9.89 -10.59 6.95
CA ILE A 96 9.49 -10.15 8.30
C ILE A 96 8.09 -10.70 8.64
N GLY A 97 7.18 -10.69 7.68
CA GLY A 97 5.85 -11.26 7.85
C GLY A 97 4.99 -11.12 6.61
N LYS A 98 4.24 -12.18 6.30
CA LYS A 98 3.31 -12.25 5.17
C LYS A 98 2.09 -13.08 5.52
N PHE A 99 1.02 -12.93 4.73
CA PHE A 99 -0.11 -13.85 4.80
C PHE A 99 0.36 -15.28 4.50
N LYS A 100 -0.27 -16.23 5.17
CA LYS A 100 0.05 -17.65 4.98
C LYS A 100 -0.10 -18.02 3.51
N ASP A 101 0.89 -18.76 2.99
CA ASP A 101 0.92 -19.26 1.61
C ASP A 101 0.93 -18.16 0.52
N ALA A 102 1.17 -16.89 0.90
CA ALA A 102 1.32 -15.80 -0.07
C ALA A 102 2.56 -16.04 -0.96
N ILE A 103 2.32 -15.92 -2.26
CA ILE A 103 3.35 -15.89 -3.30
C ILE A 103 4.06 -14.55 -3.19
N VAL A 104 5.38 -14.62 -3.00
CA VAL A 104 6.26 -13.46 -2.94
C VAL A 104 7.13 -13.52 -4.18
N PRO A 105 7.05 -12.51 -5.07
CA PRO A 105 7.94 -12.45 -6.22
C PRO A 105 9.39 -12.20 -5.78
N ASP A 106 10.35 -12.72 -6.55
CA ASP A 106 11.78 -12.60 -6.27
C ASP A 106 12.31 -11.24 -6.75
N VAL A 107 11.87 -10.18 -6.07
CA VAL A 107 12.11 -8.79 -6.44
C VAL A 107 12.80 -8.05 -5.29
N ALA A 108 13.89 -7.37 -5.64
CA ALA A 108 14.71 -6.64 -4.67
C ALA A 108 14.09 -5.27 -4.35
N THR A 109 13.42 -4.65 -5.32
CA THR A 109 12.77 -3.35 -5.18
C THR A 109 11.40 -3.31 -5.85
N THR A 110 10.57 -2.34 -5.49
CA THR A 110 9.24 -2.13 -6.10
C THR A 110 9.30 -1.89 -7.62
N HIS A 111 10.46 -1.49 -8.14
CA HIS A 111 10.68 -1.29 -9.58
C HIS A 111 10.75 -2.61 -10.36
N ASP A 112 11.07 -3.72 -9.69
CA ASP A 112 11.25 -5.03 -10.35
C ASP A 112 9.93 -5.82 -10.46
N PHE A 113 8.81 -5.22 -10.03
CA PHE A 113 7.46 -5.79 -10.08
C PHE A 113 6.78 -5.65 -11.45
#